data_AF-A0A1F3J455-F1
#
_entry.id   AF-A0A1F3J455-F1
#
_cell.length_a   1.000
_cell.length_b   1.000
_cell.length_c   1.000
_cell.angle_alpha   90.00
_cell.angle_beta   90.00
_cell.angle_gamma   90.00
#
_symmetry.space_group_name_H-M   'P 1'
#
loop_
_entity.id
_entity.type
_entity.pdbx_description
1 polymer ?
#
loop_
_entity_poly.entity_id
_entity_poly.type
_entity_poly.pdbx_seq_one_letter_code
_entity_poly.pdbx_strand_id
1 'polypeptide(L)'
;MKLKKRILTTCGIVLFILIASCSQLGKSDNTDSDQKNQTSENSSAQQNEETNLDFLKKYDGKYADEVHLFEKKIFSERLEKLIGTENFKLIKDDWTTLMPMEYAKNIFTAEGCKPHDCGPNNYIVVYDFSEDAMYAGICVDYKAETFSENEKISPKVEKWKPYDSPLPK
;
A
#
# COMPACT_ATOMS: atom_id res chain seq x y z
N MET A 1 11.27 -24.93 -43.11
CA MET A 1 12.36 -25.76 -42.57
C MET A 1 12.22 -25.84 -41.05
N LYS A 2 12.31 -27.05 -40.50
CA LYS A 2 12.30 -27.36 -39.06
C LYS A 2 13.74 -27.45 -38.55
N LEU A 3 13.99 -26.99 -37.33
CA LEU A 3 14.95 -27.51 -36.33
C LEU A 3 14.61 -26.75 -35.02
N LYS A 4 14.01 -27.27 -33.93
CA LYS A 4 14.28 -28.44 -33.06
C LYS A 4 15.80 -28.54 -32.77
N LYS A 5 16.34 -28.55 -31.55
CA LYS A 5 15.87 -28.98 -30.22
C LYS A 5 17.09 -28.91 -29.23
N ARG A 6 16.82 -29.14 -27.92
CA ARG A 6 17.68 -29.65 -26.81
C ARG A 6 18.28 -28.55 -25.91
N ILE A 7 17.92 -28.35 -24.63
CA ILE A 7 17.83 -29.23 -23.42
C ILE A 7 19.15 -29.93 -23.07
N LEU A 8 19.75 -29.57 -21.92
CA LEU A 8 20.47 -30.36 -20.89
C LEU A 8 21.33 -29.37 -20.05
N THR A 9 21.64 -29.49 -18.75
CA THR A 9 21.27 -30.40 -17.65
C THR A 9 22.09 -30.00 -16.40
N THR A 10 21.41 -29.93 -15.24
CA THR A 10 21.82 -30.14 -13.83
C THR A 10 23.20 -29.73 -13.28
N CYS A 11 23.21 -29.13 -12.09
CA CYS A 11 23.77 -29.73 -10.85
C CYS A 11 23.63 -28.76 -9.67
N GLY A 12 23.15 -29.22 -8.52
CA GLY A 12 23.16 -28.44 -7.28
C GLY A 12 22.10 -28.81 -6.24
N ILE A 13 21.90 -30.11 -5.98
CA ILE A 13 21.20 -30.60 -4.78
C ILE A 13 22.25 -30.79 -3.69
N VAL A 14 22.27 -29.96 -2.65
CA VAL A 14 22.87 -30.20 -1.32
C VAL A 14 22.23 -29.16 -0.38
N LEU A 15 21.78 -29.40 0.85
CA LEU A 15 21.40 -30.55 1.68
C LEU A 15 20.85 -29.88 2.96
N PHE A 16 19.72 -30.39 3.45
CA PHE A 16 19.14 -30.28 4.80
C PHE A 16 19.93 -29.54 5.89
N ILE A 17 19.25 -28.66 6.65
CA ILE A 17 19.05 -28.83 8.11
C ILE A 17 17.64 -28.37 8.50
N LEU A 18 16.78 -29.33 8.81
CA LEU A 18 15.58 -29.15 9.63
C LEU A 18 16.01 -29.18 11.09
N ILE A 19 15.74 -28.12 11.84
CA ILE A 19 15.60 -28.20 13.30
C ILE A 19 14.12 -28.02 13.66
N ALA A 20 13.40 -29.14 13.69
CA ALA A 20 12.15 -29.24 14.41
C ALA A 20 12.48 -29.24 15.91
N SER A 21 12.31 -28.08 16.57
CA SER A 21 12.35 -28.02 18.02
C SER A 21 10.98 -28.44 18.55
N CYS A 22 10.91 -29.67 19.05
CA CYS A 22 9.73 -30.26 19.65
C CYS A 22 9.89 -30.25 21.18
N SER A 23 9.05 -29.48 21.86
CA SER A 23 8.80 -29.50 23.30
C SER A 23 7.51 -28.70 23.49
N GLN A 24 6.40 -29.20 24.04
CA GLN A 24 6.18 -30.24 25.04
C GLN A 24 4.86 -30.97 24.73
N LEU A 25 4.82 -32.28 24.96
CA LEU A 25 3.59 -33.01 25.27
C LEU A 25 3.22 -32.72 26.72
N GLY A 26 2.04 -32.13 26.94
CA GLY A 26 1.32 -32.19 28.19
C GLY A 26 -0.09 -32.70 27.89
N LYS A 27 -0.40 -33.92 28.35
CA LYS A 27 -1.73 -34.51 28.35
C LYS A 27 -2.05 -34.86 29.80
N SER A 28 -3.17 -34.39 30.32
CA SER A 28 -3.90 -35.05 31.40
C SER A 28 -5.37 -34.66 31.36
N ASP A 29 -6.21 -35.66 31.60
CA ASP A 29 -7.64 -35.78 31.28
C ASP A 29 -8.63 -35.11 32.26
N ASN A 30 -9.79 -34.78 31.66
CA ASN A 30 -11.21 -34.82 32.08
C ASN A 30 -11.65 -34.77 33.56
N THR A 31 -12.68 -33.94 33.83
CA THR A 31 -13.90 -34.20 34.65
C THR A 31 -14.86 -33.02 34.38
N ASP A 32 -15.87 -33.15 33.51
CA ASP A 32 -17.28 -33.60 33.71
C ASP A 32 -18.23 -32.57 34.36
N SER A 33 -19.33 -32.30 33.62
CA SER A 33 -20.61 -31.64 34.00
C SER A 33 -20.56 -30.16 34.41
N ASP A 34 -21.45 -29.23 34.00
CA ASP A 34 -22.86 -29.34 33.64
C ASP A 34 -23.36 -28.06 32.90
N GLN A 35 -24.53 -28.18 32.28
CA GLN A 35 -25.49 -27.13 31.86
C GLN A 35 -25.17 -26.10 30.75
N LYS A 36 -25.77 -26.37 29.58
CA LYS A 36 -26.74 -25.51 28.87
C LYS A 36 -26.80 -24.02 29.29
N ASN A 37 -26.26 -23.15 28.45
CA ASN A 37 -27.00 -21.94 28.08
C ASN A 37 -26.71 -21.52 26.64
N GLN A 38 -27.77 -21.27 25.90
CA GLN A 38 -27.72 -20.57 24.62
C GLN A 38 -27.09 -19.20 24.85
N THR A 39 -26.00 -18.93 24.18
CA THR A 39 -25.82 -17.66 23.49
C THR A 39 -24.94 -18.02 22.30
N SER A 40 -25.58 -18.15 21.13
CA SER A 40 -24.87 -17.96 19.87
C SER A 40 -24.34 -16.54 19.92
N GLU A 41 -23.11 -16.38 20.40
CA GLU A 41 -22.35 -15.18 20.22
C GLU A 41 -22.16 -15.04 18.72
N ASN A 42 -23.00 -14.14 18.21
CA ASN A 42 -22.94 -13.58 16.89
C ASN A 42 -21.55 -12.96 16.73
N SER A 43 -20.57 -13.77 16.31
CA SER A 43 -19.29 -13.29 15.80
C SER A 43 -19.51 -12.69 14.41
N SER A 44 -20.39 -11.70 14.33
CA SER A 44 -20.44 -10.72 13.25
C SER A 44 -19.45 -9.61 13.58
N ALA A 45 -18.17 -9.97 13.63
CA ALA A 45 -17.05 -9.05 13.75
C ALA A 45 -16.04 -9.34 12.64
N GLN A 46 -16.54 -9.54 11.42
CA GLN A 46 -15.71 -9.51 10.23
C GLN A 46 -16.61 -9.14 9.06
N GLN A 47 -16.18 -8.16 8.27
CA GLN A 47 -16.92 -7.50 7.19
C GLN A 47 -17.85 -6.36 7.65
N ASN A 48 -17.30 -5.36 8.36
CA ASN A 48 -17.69 -4.00 8.03
C ASN A 48 -16.66 -3.54 7.00
N GLU A 49 -17.06 -3.54 5.74
CA GLU A 49 -16.18 -3.13 4.65
C GLU A 49 -15.60 -1.75 4.94
N GLU A 50 -14.28 -1.63 4.82
CA GLU A 50 -13.51 -0.40 4.97
C GLU A 50 -13.95 0.61 3.89
N THR A 51 -15.09 1.26 4.09
CA THR A 51 -15.55 2.33 3.20
C THR A 51 -14.80 3.63 3.42
N ASN A 52 -13.98 3.70 4.48
CA ASN A 52 -13.26 4.90 4.86
C ASN A 52 -11.75 4.66 4.97
N LEU A 53 -10.99 5.75 4.85
CA LEU A 53 -9.53 5.76 4.91
C LEU A 53 -9.01 6.08 6.32
N ASP A 54 -9.79 5.83 7.38
CA ASP A 54 -9.40 6.18 8.75
C ASP A 54 -8.14 5.46 9.25
N PHE A 55 -7.80 4.31 8.67
CA PHE A 55 -6.57 3.60 9.00
C PHE A 55 -5.30 4.40 8.66
N LEU A 56 -5.36 5.34 7.71
CA LEU A 56 -4.23 6.20 7.35
C LEU A 56 -3.75 7.07 8.52
N LYS A 57 -4.64 7.41 9.47
CA LYS A 57 -4.29 8.15 10.70
C LYS A 57 -3.26 7.41 11.56
N LYS A 58 -3.20 6.08 11.45
CA LYS A 58 -2.30 5.20 12.23
C LYS A 58 -0.94 4.99 11.57
N TYR A 59 -0.73 5.62 10.41
CA TYR A 59 0.47 5.48 9.58
C TYR A 59 1.42 6.66 9.69
N ASP A 60 1.11 7.64 10.54
CA ASP A 60 2.05 8.71 10.90
C ASP A 60 3.40 8.15 11.33
N GLY A 61 4.47 8.62 10.70
CA GLY A 61 5.84 8.20 10.96
C GLY A 61 6.23 6.83 10.42
N LYS A 62 5.37 6.13 9.66
CA LYS A 62 5.68 4.82 9.05
C LYS A 62 6.01 4.96 7.57
N TYR A 63 6.69 3.97 7.01
CA TYR A 63 6.94 3.90 5.57
C TYR A 63 5.84 3.11 4.85
N ALA A 64 5.58 3.45 3.58
CA ALA A 64 4.43 2.91 2.84
C ALA A 64 4.57 1.40 2.58
N ASP A 65 5.79 0.90 2.44
CA ASP A 65 6.15 -0.51 2.31
C ASP A 65 5.96 -1.27 3.63
N GLU A 66 6.36 -0.69 4.77
CA GLU A 66 6.17 -1.31 6.11
C GLU A 66 4.71 -1.66 6.40
N VAL A 67 3.77 -0.84 5.89
CA VAL A 67 2.33 -1.02 6.13
C VAL A 67 1.60 -1.63 4.95
N HIS A 68 2.30 -1.94 3.85
CA HIS A 68 1.73 -2.42 2.60
C HIS A 68 0.60 -1.49 2.11
N LEU A 69 0.87 -0.18 2.00
CA LEU A 69 -0.13 0.84 1.71
C LEU A 69 -0.89 0.57 0.40
N PHE A 70 -0.18 0.22 -0.67
CA PHE A 70 -0.73 -0.13 -1.98
C PHE A 70 -1.39 -1.53 -2.06
N GLU A 71 -1.47 -2.24 -0.94
CA GLU A 71 -2.26 -3.47 -0.80
C GLU A 71 -3.57 -3.22 -0.02
N LYS A 72 -3.75 -2.01 0.54
CA LYS A 72 -5.02 -1.62 1.19
C LYS A 72 -6.05 -1.37 0.10
N LYS A 73 -7.07 -2.24 0.05
CA LYS A 73 -8.08 -2.28 -1.02
C LYS A 73 -8.70 -0.91 -1.28
N ILE A 74 -9.30 -0.29 -0.26
CA ILE A 74 -10.01 0.99 -0.43
C ILE A 74 -9.07 2.13 -0.84
N PHE A 75 -7.83 2.17 -0.33
CA PHE A 75 -6.84 3.17 -0.74
C PHE A 75 -6.45 2.98 -2.21
N SER A 76 -6.13 1.74 -2.58
CA SER A 76 -5.69 1.39 -3.92
C SER A 76 -6.78 1.63 -4.96
N GLU A 77 -8.02 1.25 -4.65
CA GLU A 77 -9.18 1.46 -5.53
C GLU A 77 -9.49 2.95 -5.72
N ARG A 78 -9.43 3.76 -4.66
CA ARG A 78 -9.63 5.22 -4.77
C ARG A 78 -8.51 5.87 -5.57
N LEU A 79 -7.26 5.51 -5.28
CA LEU A 79 -6.11 6.06 -5.99
C LEU A 79 -6.16 5.68 -7.47
N GLU A 80 -6.40 4.41 -7.80
CA GLU A 80 -6.51 3.94 -9.19
C GLU A 80 -7.65 4.64 -9.93
N LYS A 81 -8.82 4.79 -9.30
CA LYS A 81 -9.94 5.53 -9.90
C LYS A 81 -9.57 7.00 -10.19
N LEU A 82 -8.80 7.62 -9.30
CA LEU A 82 -8.40 9.02 -9.41
C LEU A 82 -7.38 9.26 -10.54
N ILE A 83 -6.35 8.43 -10.64
CA ILE A 83 -5.21 8.66 -11.56
C ILE A 83 -5.26 7.80 -12.82
N GLY A 84 -6.13 6.80 -12.87
CA GLY A 84 -6.22 5.80 -13.93
C GLY A 84 -5.28 4.61 -13.75
N THR A 85 -5.67 3.47 -14.32
CA THR A 85 -4.96 2.17 -14.18
C THR A 85 -3.48 2.23 -14.61
N GLU A 86 -3.16 2.89 -15.72
CA GLU A 86 -1.77 2.96 -16.21
C GLU A 86 -0.86 3.74 -15.25
N ASN A 87 -1.33 4.88 -14.77
CA ASN A 87 -0.62 5.69 -13.77
C ASN A 87 -0.50 4.96 -12.42
N PHE A 88 -1.55 4.25 -12.01
CA PHE A 88 -1.52 3.46 -10.78
C PHE A 88 -0.48 2.34 -10.86
N LYS A 89 -0.41 1.64 -11.98
CA LYS A 89 0.62 0.62 -12.23
C LYS A 89 2.02 1.23 -12.20
N LEU A 90 2.23 2.34 -12.91
CA LEU A 90 3.51 3.06 -12.93
C LEU A 90 3.94 3.43 -11.51
N ILE A 91 3.06 4.06 -10.73
CA ILE A 91 3.34 4.41 -9.34
C ILE A 91 3.68 3.18 -8.53
N LYS A 92 2.89 2.11 -8.60
CA LYS A 92 3.12 0.91 -7.79
C LYS A 92 4.48 0.25 -8.08
N ASP A 93 4.91 0.27 -9.33
CA ASP A 93 6.18 -0.29 -9.76
C ASP A 93 7.38 0.61 -9.41
N ASP A 94 7.20 1.93 -9.50
CA ASP A 94 8.26 2.91 -9.25
C ASP A 94 8.33 3.37 -7.78
N TRP A 95 7.30 3.21 -6.96
CA TRP A 95 7.25 3.83 -5.63
C TRP A 95 8.20 3.15 -4.64
N THR A 96 9.30 3.83 -4.34
CA THR A 96 10.06 3.63 -3.12
C THR A 96 9.89 4.84 -2.21
N THR A 97 9.46 4.59 -0.98
CA THR A 97 9.15 5.64 -0.01
C THR A 97 10.43 6.41 0.35
N LEU A 98 10.45 7.72 0.10
CA LEU A 98 11.60 8.57 0.44
C LEU A 98 11.57 9.06 1.89
N MET A 99 10.36 9.27 2.42
CA MET A 99 10.13 9.86 3.73
C MET A 99 9.01 9.12 4.45
N PRO A 100 9.03 9.06 5.79
CA PRO A 100 7.89 8.56 6.54
C PRO A 100 6.60 9.28 6.13
N MET A 101 5.49 8.56 6.05
CA MET A 101 4.18 9.16 5.84
C MET A 101 3.84 10.09 7.00
N GLU A 102 3.15 11.18 6.72
CA GLU A 102 2.74 12.16 7.74
C GLU A 102 1.22 12.13 7.90
N TYR A 103 0.75 12.25 9.14
CA TYR A 103 -0.63 12.64 9.43
C TYR A 103 -0.64 13.80 10.41
N ALA A 104 -1.05 14.98 9.93
CA ALA A 104 -1.18 16.16 10.76
C ALA A 104 -2.33 17.03 10.28
N LYS A 105 -3.04 17.67 11.20
CA LYS A 105 -4.12 18.64 10.90
C LYS A 105 -5.16 18.11 9.89
N ASN A 106 -5.60 16.87 10.06
CA ASN A 106 -6.54 16.19 9.15
C ASN A 106 -6.04 15.98 7.72
N ILE A 107 -4.73 16.03 7.50
CA ILE A 107 -4.11 15.73 6.21
C ILE A 107 -3.17 14.54 6.39
N PHE A 108 -3.37 13.50 5.60
CA PHE A 108 -2.38 12.44 5.39
C PHE A 108 -1.56 12.73 4.13
N THR A 109 -0.25 12.52 4.18
CA THR A 109 0.63 12.59 3.00
C THR A 109 1.58 11.41 2.93
N ALA A 110 1.71 10.84 1.75
CA ALA A 110 2.73 9.85 1.40
C ALA A 110 3.47 10.33 0.14
N GLU A 111 4.79 10.25 0.15
CA GLU A 111 5.65 10.61 -0.99
C GLU A 111 6.59 9.45 -1.34
N GLY A 112 6.83 9.28 -2.63
CA GLY A 112 7.71 8.25 -3.14
C GLY A 112 8.35 8.67 -4.45
N CYS A 113 9.36 7.92 -4.86
CA CYS A 113 10.02 8.11 -6.14
C CYS A 113 10.55 6.81 -6.70
N LYS A 114 10.89 6.86 -7.99
CA LYS A 114 11.59 5.80 -8.68
C LYS A 114 13.02 5.63 -8.12
N PRO A 115 13.43 4.41 -7.72
CA PRO A 115 14.77 4.12 -7.27
C PRO A 115 15.85 4.66 -8.21
N HIS A 116 16.85 5.34 -7.64
CA HIS A 116 17.98 5.93 -8.37
C HIS A 116 17.61 7.01 -9.39
N ASP A 117 16.35 7.45 -9.44
CA ASP A 117 15.82 8.32 -10.50
C ASP A 117 14.77 9.33 -9.96
N CYS A 118 14.92 9.75 -8.69
CA CYS A 118 13.88 10.49 -7.98
C CYS A 118 13.65 11.93 -8.45
N GLY A 119 14.68 12.58 -9.00
CA GLY A 119 14.55 13.94 -9.54
C GLY A 119 13.48 14.03 -10.62
N PRO A 120 13.62 13.28 -11.73
CA PRO A 120 12.64 13.27 -12.81
C PRO A 120 11.36 12.49 -12.50
N ASN A 121 11.41 11.49 -11.61
CA ASN A 121 10.32 10.53 -11.38
C ASN A 121 9.97 10.42 -9.89
N ASN A 122 8.98 11.22 -9.46
CA ASN A 122 8.49 11.27 -8.09
C ASN A 122 6.98 11.48 -8.04
N TYR A 123 6.40 11.19 -6.88
CA TYR A 123 4.95 11.07 -6.70
C TYR A 123 4.55 11.51 -5.29
N ILE A 124 3.34 12.04 -5.17
CA ILE A 124 2.71 12.37 -3.89
C ILE A 124 1.26 11.88 -3.88
N VAL A 125 0.81 11.35 -2.75
CA VAL A 125 -0.60 11.10 -2.46
C VAL A 125 -0.97 11.86 -1.20
N VAL A 126 -2.07 12.61 -1.27
CA VAL A 126 -2.61 13.38 -0.15
C VAL A 126 -4.05 12.96 0.08
N TYR A 127 -4.44 12.78 1.34
CA TYR A 127 -5.84 12.59 1.70
C TYR A 127 -6.25 13.61 2.75
N ASP A 128 -7.27 14.41 2.43
CA ASP A 128 -7.87 15.40 3.33
C ASP A 128 -9.11 14.80 3.99
N PHE A 129 -9.00 14.54 5.29
CA PHE A 129 -10.09 13.96 6.09
C PHE A 129 -11.24 14.94 6.34
N SER A 130 -11.01 16.25 6.20
CA SER A 130 -12.07 17.26 6.38
C SER A 130 -13.00 17.35 5.18
N GLU A 131 -12.50 16.97 4.01
CA GLU A 131 -13.25 16.99 2.75
C GLU A 131 -13.58 15.59 2.20
N ASP A 132 -13.07 14.53 2.83
CA ASP A 132 -13.08 13.16 2.31
C ASP A 132 -12.58 13.09 0.86
N ALA A 133 -11.47 13.78 0.58
CA ALA A 133 -10.95 13.93 -0.77
C ALA A 133 -9.48 13.49 -0.87
N MET A 134 -9.21 12.64 -1.86
CA MET A 134 -7.88 12.25 -2.28
C MET A 134 -7.36 13.17 -3.39
N TYR A 135 -6.07 13.48 -3.30
CA TYR A 135 -5.31 14.19 -4.31
C TYR A 135 -4.05 13.41 -4.61
N ALA A 136 -3.57 13.52 -5.84
CA ALA A 136 -2.31 12.91 -6.25
C ALA A 136 -1.52 13.85 -7.14
N GLY A 137 -0.20 13.73 -7.07
CA GLY A 137 0.73 14.34 -8.00
C GLY A 137 1.61 13.25 -8.60
N ILE A 138 1.77 13.29 -9.92
CA ILE A 138 2.62 12.37 -10.67
C ILE A 138 3.61 13.19 -11.48
N CYS A 139 4.90 12.99 -11.24
CA CYS A 139 5.95 13.59 -12.04
C CYS A 139 6.69 12.49 -12.80
N VAL A 140 6.69 12.58 -14.13
CA VAL A 140 7.45 11.70 -15.02
C VAL A 140 8.28 12.57 -15.96
N ASP A 141 9.59 12.35 -15.98
CA ASP A 141 10.54 13.15 -16.76
C ASP A 141 10.36 14.66 -16.57
N TYR A 142 10.24 15.11 -15.31
CA TYR A 142 10.01 16.51 -14.90
C TYR A 142 8.66 17.13 -15.30
N LYS A 143 7.75 16.34 -15.88
CA LYS A 143 6.40 16.79 -16.21
C LYS A 143 5.45 16.37 -15.12
N ALA A 144 4.97 17.33 -14.33
CA ALA A 144 3.99 17.09 -13.29
C ALA A 144 2.56 17.15 -13.83
N GLU A 145 1.77 16.17 -13.43
CA GLU A 145 0.31 16.15 -13.54
C GLU A 145 -0.29 16.03 -12.13
N THR A 146 -1.45 16.64 -11.91
CA THR A 146 -2.14 16.65 -10.61
C THR A 146 -3.58 16.21 -10.76
N PHE A 147 -4.04 15.47 -9.77
CA PHE A 147 -5.36 14.85 -9.75
C PHE A 147 -6.07 15.21 -8.44
N SER A 148 -7.39 15.40 -8.51
CA SER A 148 -8.25 15.64 -7.35
C SER A 148 -9.58 14.92 -7.52
N GLU A 149 -10.10 14.30 -6.46
CA GLU A 149 -11.43 13.70 -6.48
C GLU A 149 -12.56 14.75 -6.46
N ASN A 150 -12.27 15.98 -6.04
CA ASN A 150 -13.27 17.03 -5.79
C ASN A 150 -13.01 18.34 -6.55
N GLU A 151 -12.16 18.30 -7.58
CA GLU A 151 -11.81 19.45 -8.45
C GLU A 151 -11.09 20.62 -7.73
N LYS A 152 -10.74 20.45 -6.46
CA LYS A 152 -9.97 21.45 -5.70
C LYS A 152 -8.47 21.19 -5.80
N ILE A 153 -7.72 22.25 -5.48
CA ILE A 153 -6.27 22.23 -5.46
C ILE A 153 -5.80 21.92 -4.03
N SER A 154 -5.01 20.86 -3.87
CA SER A 154 -4.33 20.57 -2.60
C SER A 154 -3.05 21.41 -2.47
N PRO A 155 -2.89 22.22 -1.40
CA PRO A 155 -1.67 22.99 -1.17
C PRO A 155 -0.41 22.13 -1.03
N LYS A 156 -0.56 20.89 -0.52
CA LYS A 156 0.54 19.92 -0.40
C LYS A 156 0.99 19.45 -1.79
N VAL A 157 0.05 19.13 -2.68
CA VAL A 157 0.36 18.72 -4.07
C VAL A 157 0.96 19.89 -4.85
N GLU A 158 0.44 21.12 -4.72
CA GLU A 158 1.02 22.29 -5.40
C GLU A 158 2.45 22.57 -4.95
N LYS A 159 2.73 22.48 -3.64
CA LYS A 159 4.08 22.69 -3.12
C LYS A 159 5.05 21.60 -3.56
N TRP A 160 4.56 20.38 -3.74
CA TRP A 160 5.36 19.24 -4.16
C TRP A 160 5.84 19.34 -5.62
N LYS A 161 5.11 20.04 -6.50
CA LYS A 161 5.45 20.15 -7.93
C LYS A 161 6.93 20.56 -8.13
N PRO A 162 7.70 19.80 -8.92
CA PRO A 162 9.09 20.15 -9.20
C PRO A 162 9.19 21.47 -9.97
N TYR A 163 10.23 22.25 -9.68
CA TYR A 163 10.42 23.63 -10.16
C TYR A 163 10.42 23.77 -11.70
N ASP A 164 10.81 22.73 -12.42
CA ASP A 164 10.88 22.72 -13.89
C ASP A 164 9.57 22.32 -14.58
N SER A 165 8.48 22.09 -13.83
CA SER A 165 7.16 21.86 -14.41
C SER A 165 6.57 23.17 -14.96
N PRO A 166 6.12 23.20 -16.23
CA PRO A 166 5.52 24.41 -16.80
C PRO A 166 4.30 24.83 -15.97
N LEU A 167 4.32 26.07 -15.46
CA LEU A 167 3.23 26.63 -14.66
C LEU A 167 1.91 26.55 -15.46
N PRO A 168 0.77 26.26 -14.79
CA PRO A 168 -0.52 26.31 -15.43
C PRO A 168 -0.75 27.72 -16.02
N LYS A 169 -1.13 27.77 -17.30
CA LYS A 169 -1.51 29.01 -17.99
C LYS A 169 -2.91 29.45 -17.62
#